data_AF-A0A2K0VVV4-F1
#
_entry.id   AF-A0A2K0VVV4-F1
#
_cell.length_a   1.000
_cell.length_b   1.000
_cell.length_c   1.000
_cell.angle_alpha   90.00
_cell.angle_beta   90.00
_cell.angle_gamma   90.00
#
_symmetry.space_group_name_H-M   'P 1'
#
loop_
_entity.id
_entity.type
_entity.pdbx_description
1 polymer ?
#
loop_
_entity_poly.entity_id
_entity_poly.type
_entity_poly.pdbx_seq_one_letter_code
_entity_poly.pdbx_strand_id
1 'polypeptide(L)'
;MPLRKFELINRYFRTFDYIKVDVRNEGDLPKTFQAAEEWSDLIQKVSNELYLPGTNLTVDECMVPFTGRSKETTLVKVNPTPVGFKVWVIAQQGFFLRWLWHVKSSPYTAVIVNLPTAKPQGKKGKLRTEISLSNTQSVVVHLVKRLLPQTYHVFTDNLFSSPQLFRLLQQLGFGATGTARLNYGINTEMKRIKETGKAPDGTPLRYNEVILIPMPDKQVIQIAWKDSSVVLFISTVHSGAPHERTLKKRKLPAKRGTKAEAQQLQRLFNGNSFKMIPIPTVAAQYNDEMNHVDRGDQIRSYTTYEH
;
A
#
# COMPACT_ATOMS: atom_id res chain seq x y z
N MET A 1 -8.25 -38.44 -17.12
CA MET A 1 -6.99 -39.12 -16.73
C MET A 1 -7.30 -40.14 -15.63
N PRO A 2 -6.73 -41.35 -15.61
CA PRO A 2 -6.95 -42.30 -14.50
C PRO A 2 -6.43 -41.76 -13.16
N LEU A 3 -7.15 -42.01 -12.06
CA LEU A 3 -6.84 -41.48 -10.72
C LEU A 3 -5.39 -41.77 -10.30
N ARG A 4 -4.95 -43.03 -10.41
CA ARG A 4 -3.58 -43.43 -10.08
C ARG A 4 -2.52 -42.65 -10.87
N LYS A 5 -2.79 -42.36 -12.14
CA LYS A 5 -1.88 -41.57 -12.99
C LYS A 5 -1.86 -40.12 -12.53
N PHE A 6 -3.00 -39.55 -12.18
CA PHE A 6 -3.12 -38.19 -11.65
C PHE A 6 -2.33 -38.03 -10.33
N GLU A 7 -2.53 -38.93 -9.37
CA GLU A 7 -1.83 -38.90 -8.08
C GLU A 7 -0.31 -39.07 -8.22
N LEU A 8 0.13 -39.97 -9.11
CA LEU A 8 1.56 -40.16 -9.39
C LEU A 8 2.17 -38.89 -9.99
N ILE A 9 1.51 -38.28 -10.97
CA ILE A 9 1.98 -37.02 -11.55
C ILE A 9 2.08 -35.95 -10.47
N ASN A 10 1.06 -35.77 -9.63
CA ASN A 10 1.06 -34.73 -8.60
C ASN A 10 2.21 -34.89 -7.58
N ARG A 11 2.59 -36.13 -7.24
CA ARG A 11 3.70 -36.40 -6.29
C ARG A 11 5.09 -36.13 -6.87
N TYR A 12 5.27 -36.33 -8.17
CA TYR A 12 6.58 -36.22 -8.83
C TYR A 12 6.71 -34.98 -9.71
N PHE A 13 5.65 -34.16 -9.79
CA PHE A 13 5.67 -32.91 -10.52
C PHE A 13 6.72 -31.97 -9.91
N ARG A 14 7.65 -31.51 -10.74
CA ARG A 14 8.69 -30.55 -10.36
C ARG A 14 8.65 -29.41 -11.36
N THR A 15 8.51 -28.20 -10.84
CA THR A 15 8.53 -26.98 -11.63
C THR A 15 9.93 -26.40 -11.81
N PHE A 16 10.97 -27.06 -11.28
CA PHE A 16 12.33 -26.52 -11.27
C PHE A 16 13.38 -27.60 -11.54
N ASP A 17 14.53 -27.16 -12.05
CA ASP A 17 15.71 -28.00 -12.19
C ASP A 17 16.43 -28.12 -10.84
N TYR A 18 16.39 -29.31 -10.25
CA TYR A 18 16.96 -29.59 -8.94
C TYR A 18 18.50 -29.49 -8.92
N ILE A 19 19.16 -29.49 -10.08
CA ILE A 19 20.62 -29.34 -10.20
C ILE A 19 21.01 -27.86 -10.08
N LYS A 20 20.10 -26.94 -10.44
CA LYS A 20 20.33 -25.48 -10.39
C LYS A 20 19.99 -24.85 -9.03
N VAL A 21 19.22 -25.54 -8.20
CA VAL A 21 18.85 -25.06 -6.86
C VAL A 21 19.97 -25.39 -5.88
N ASP A 22 20.84 -24.42 -5.60
CA ASP A 22 21.92 -24.57 -4.65
C ASP A 22 21.39 -24.53 -3.20
N VAL A 23 21.37 -25.69 -2.57
CA VAL A 23 20.94 -25.88 -1.17
C VAL A 23 21.90 -25.25 -0.16
N ARG A 24 23.10 -24.81 -0.58
CA ARG A 24 24.14 -24.23 0.28
C ARG A 24 24.23 -22.72 0.15
N ASN A 25 23.60 -22.13 -0.86
CA ASN A 25 23.58 -20.70 -1.11
C ASN A 25 22.20 -20.10 -0.76
N GLU A 26 22.06 -19.64 0.49
CA GLU A 26 20.89 -18.90 0.97
C GLU A 26 21.03 -17.37 0.76
N GLY A 27 21.96 -16.92 -0.10
CA GLY A 27 22.37 -15.51 -0.17
C GLY A 27 21.22 -14.52 -0.47
N ASP A 28 20.42 -14.80 -1.51
CA ASP A 28 19.41 -13.85 -2.00
C ASP A 28 17.95 -14.28 -1.71
N LEU A 29 17.64 -15.57 -1.75
CA LEU A 29 16.30 -16.12 -1.49
C LEU A 29 16.38 -17.49 -0.79
N PRO A 30 15.44 -17.83 0.12
CA PRO A 30 15.26 -19.19 0.64
C PRO A 30 14.98 -20.22 -0.46
N LYS A 31 15.40 -21.48 -0.25
CA LYS A 31 15.19 -22.60 -1.18
C LYS A 31 13.76 -22.71 -1.71
N THR A 32 12.77 -22.51 -0.84
CA THR A 32 11.34 -22.56 -1.18
C THR A 32 10.99 -21.58 -2.31
N PHE A 33 11.56 -20.38 -2.28
CA PHE A 33 11.33 -19.35 -3.29
C PHE A 33 12.22 -19.51 -4.51
N GLN A 34 13.48 -19.94 -4.35
CA GLN A 34 14.36 -20.26 -5.49
C GLN A 34 13.71 -21.27 -6.45
N ALA A 35 13.04 -22.29 -5.92
CA ALA A 35 12.32 -23.29 -6.70
C ALA A 35 11.12 -22.75 -7.49
N ALA A 36 10.59 -21.59 -7.11
CA ALA A 36 9.47 -20.93 -7.77
C ALA A 36 9.89 -19.72 -8.63
N GLU A 37 11.13 -19.23 -8.47
CA GLU A 37 11.51 -17.91 -8.97
C GLU A 37 11.55 -17.84 -10.49
N GLU A 38 12.05 -18.87 -11.18
CA GLU A 38 12.08 -18.88 -12.65
C GLU A 38 10.67 -18.74 -13.26
N TRP A 39 9.69 -19.45 -12.69
CA TRP A 39 8.29 -19.31 -13.09
C TRP A 39 7.70 -17.97 -12.67
N SER A 40 8.00 -17.51 -11.46
CA SER A 40 7.58 -16.20 -10.95
C SER A 40 8.01 -15.08 -11.90
N ASP A 41 9.28 -15.05 -12.29
CA ASP A 41 9.83 -14.05 -13.21
C ASP A 41 9.24 -14.17 -14.61
N LEU A 42 9.05 -15.39 -15.13
CA LEU A 42 8.42 -15.60 -16.43
C LEU A 42 6.98 -15.08 -16.42
N ILE A 43 6.16 -15.44 -15.43
CA ILE A 43 4.77 -15.00 -15.35
C ILE A 43 4.73 -13.47 -15.21
N GLN A 44 5.56 -12.88 -14.35
CA GLN A 44 5.65 -11.42 -14.25
C GLN A 44 6.01 -10.79 -15.59
N LYS A 45 7.05 -11.28 -16.27
CA LYS A 45 7.49 -10.77 -17.58
C LYS A 45 6.33 -10.77 -18.58
N VAL A 46 5.66 -11.91 -18.73
CA VAL A 46 4.52 -12.09 -19.63
C VAL A 46 3.34 -11.18 -19.23
N SER A 47 3.04 -11.05 -17.93
CA SER A 47 1.99 -10.14 -17.44
C SER A 47 2.23 -8.69 -17.89
N ASN A 48 3.48 -8.23 -17.86
CA ASN A 48 3.83 -6.88 -18.30
C ASN A 48 3.80 -6.69 -19.83
N GLU A 49 3.94 -7.76 -20.60
CA GLU A 49 3.83 -7.73 -22.07
C GLU A 49 2.36 -7.73 -22.51
N LEU A 50 1.49 -8.43 -21.76
CA LEU A 50 0.08 -8.62 -22.11
C LEU A 50 -0.84 -7.52 -21.59
N TYR A 51 -0.47 -6.83 -20.51
CA TYR A 51 -1.31 -5.82 -19.88
C TYR A 51 -0.54 -4.53 -19.64
N LEU A 52 -0.99 -3.47 -20.31
CA LEU A 52 -0.50 -2.11 -20.09
C LEU A 52 -1.37 -1.44 -19.01
N PRO A 53 -0.85 -1.23 -17.79
CA PRO A 53 -1.62 -0.57 -16.76
C PRO A 53 -1.89 0.90 -17.09
N GLY A 54 -2.88 1.45 -16.41
CA GLY A 54 -3.10 2.89 -16.34
C GLY A 54 -2.14 3.53 -15.33
N THR A 55 -2.44 4.76 -14.94
CA THR A 55 -1.58 5.52 -14.02
C THR A 55 -1.75 5.12 -12.56
N ASN A 56 -2.94 4.68 -12.15
CA ASN A 56 -3.27 4.43 -10.75
C ASN A 56 -2.99 2.98 -10.37
N LEU A 57 -2.02 2.79 -9.49
CA LEU A 57 -1.52 1.48 -9.09
C LEU A 57 -1.55 1.36 -7.58
N THR A 58 -1.73 0.15 -7.07
CA THR A 58 -1.71 -0.11 -5.62
C THR A 58 -0.61 -1.09 -5.28
N VAL A 59 0.16 -0.77 -4.24
CA VAL A 59 1.06 -1.72 -3.60
C VAL A 59 0.46 -2.18 -2.28
N ASP A 60 0.32 -3.49 -2.14
CA ASP A 60 -0.17 -4.11 -0.91
C ASP A 60 0.42 -5.51 -0.70
N GLU A 61 0.07 -6.13 0.41
CA GLU A 61 0.35 -7.53 0.73
C GLU A 61 -0.73 -8.49 0.20
N CYS A 62 -0.28 -9.62 -0.32
CA CYS A 62 -1.09 -10.75 -0.75
C CYS A 62 -0.66 -12.01 0.03
N MET A 63 -1.62 -12.90 0.30
CA MET A 63 -1.36 -14.20 0.92
C MET A 63 -1.56 -15.33 -0.09
N VAL A 64 -0.59 -16.24 -0.16
CA VAL A 64 -0.72 -17.53 -0.86
C VAL A 64 -0.95 -18.61 0.20
N PRO A 65 -2.16 -19.20 0.30
CA PRO A 65 -2.49 -20.20 1.32
C PRO A 65 -1.51 -21.37 1.31
N PHE A 66 -0.91 -21.67 2.46
CA PHE A 66 -0.05 -22.85 2.62
C PHE A 66 0.10 -23.21 4.10
N THR A 67 -0.31 -24.42 4.47
CA THR A 67 -0.27 -24.94 5.85
C THR A 67 0.79 -26.02 6.07
N GLY A 68 1.55 -26.37 5.01
CA GLY A 68 2.64 -27.33 5.09
C GLY A 68 3.83 -26.82 5.91
N ARG A 69 4.79 -27.72 6.15
CA ARG A 69 6.01 -27.40 6.91
C ARG A 69 6.97 -26.56 6.06
N SER A 70 6.95 -25.24 6.25
CA SER A 70 7.92 -24.29 5.69
C SER A 70 8.26 -23.22 6.72
N LYS A 71 9.52 -22.74 6.71
CA LYS A 71 9.98 -21.67 7.60
C LYS A 71 9.54 -20.28 7.11
N GLU A 72 9.23 -20.16 5.82
CA GLU A 72 8.92 -18.92 5.11
C GLU A 72 7.44 -18.52 5.23
N THR A 73 6.59 -19.42 5.73
CA THR A 73 5.18 -19.11 6.01
C THR A 73 5.04 -18.03 7.07
N THR A 74 4.09 -17.12 6.88
CA THR A 74 3.79 -16.01 7.78
C THR A 74 2.37 -16.14 8.29
N LEU A 75 2.16 -15.78 9.56
CA LEU A 75 0.84 -15.67 10.17
C LEU A 75 0.38 -14.21 10.15
N VAL A 76 -0.67 -13.91 9.41
CA VAL A 76 -1.34 -12.60 9.36
C VAL A 76 -2.76 -12.76 9.91
N LYS A 77 -2.91 -12.55 11.22
CA LYS A 77 -4.15 -12.85 11.96
C LYS A 77 -5.42 -12.17 11.44
N VAL A 78 -5.28 -11.02 10.78
CA VAL A 78 -6.40 -10.20 10.30
C VAL A 78 -6.85 -10.61 8.89
N ASN A 79 -6.06 -11.40 8.17
CA ASN A 79 -6.35 -11.84 6.81
C ASN A 79 -7.32 -13.06 6.83
N PRO A 80 -8.30 -13.15 5.89
CA PRO A 80 -9.15 -14.34 5.74
C PRO A 80 -8.37 -15.65 5.56
N THR A 81 -7.20 -15.57 4.92
CA THR A 81 -6.20 -16.65 4.84
C THR A 81 -5.05 -16.32 5.78
N PRO A 82 -5.11 -16.74 7.06
CA PRO A 82 -4.18 -16.26 8.06
C PRO A 82 -2.79 -16.85 7.92
N VAL A 83 -2.62 -18.03 7.30
CA VAL A 83 -1.34 -18.75 7.21
C VAL A 83 -0.99 -19.05 5.75
N GLY A 84 0.21 -18.65 5.35
CA GLY A 84 0.69 -18.90 4.00
C GLY A 84 1.98 -18.14 3.66
N PHE A 85 2.34 -18.12 2.39
CA PHE A 85 3.43 -17.28 1.92
C PHE A 85 2.92 -15.85 1.74
N LYS A 86 3.59 -14.91 2.41
CA LYS A 86 3.31 -13.49 2.23
C LYS A 86 4.05 -13.00 0.99
N VAL A 87 3.38 -12.22 0.16
CA VAL A 87 3.90 -11.68 -1.09
C VAL A 87 3.58 -10.20 -1.15
N TRP A 88 4.53 -9.37 -1.57
CA TRP A 88 4.30 -7.96 -1.84
C TRP A 88 3.93 -7.79 -3.31
N VAL A 89 2.83 -7.10 -3.61
CA VAL A 89 2.26 -7.05 -4.96
C VAL A 89 2.02 -5.61 -5.35
N ILE A 90 2.32 -5.27 -6.61
CA ILE A 90 1.78 -4.08 -7.27
C ILE A 90 0.73 -4.51 -8.29
N ALA A 91 -0.47 -3.95 -8.19
CA ALA A 91 -1.63 -4.38 -8.95
C ALA A 91 -2.48 -3.21 -9.44
N GLN A 92 -3.29 -3.49 -10.46
CA GLN A 92 -4.36 -2.63 -10.93
C GLN A 92 -5.60 -3.47 -11.24
N GLN A 93 -6.75 -3.12 -10.68
CA GLN A 93 -8.04 -3.76 -10.94
C GLN A 93 -8.05 -5.30 -10.75
N GLY A 94 -7.31 -5.81 -9.77
CA GLY A 94 -7.19 -7.25 -9.51
C GLY A 94 -6.12 -7.95 -10.35
N PHE A 95 -5.52 -7.27 -11.33
CA PHE A 95 -4.42 -7.81 -12.12
C PHE A 95 -3.08 -7.53 -11.45
N PHE A 96 -2.30 -8.59 -11.18
CA PHE A 96 -0.99 -8.48 -10.52
C PHE A 96 0.09 -8.24 -11.58
N LEU A 97 0.76 -7.08 -11.49
CA LEU A 97 1.77 -6.64 -12.47
C LEU A 97 3.16 -7.18 -12.10
N ARG A 98 3.57 -6.94 -10.85
CA ARG A 98 4.84 -7.40 -10.28
C ARG A 98 4.63 -7.83 -8.84
N TRP A 99 5.49 -8.71 -8.36
CA TRP A 99 5.52 -9.11 -6.98
C TRP A 99 6.91 -9.50 -6.48
N LEU A 100 7.06 -9.50 -5.16
CA LEU A 100 8.28 -9.90 -4.44
C LEU A 100 7.90 -10.81 -3.27
N TRP A 101 8.67 -11.88 -3.06
CA TRP A 101 8.50 -12.74 -1.91
C TRP A 101 8.82 -12.00 -0.60
N HIS A 102 8.01 -12.21 0.42
CA HIS A 102 8.37 -11.76 1.76
C HIS A 102 9.35 -12.74 2.42
N VAL A 103 10.53 -12.25 2.77
CA VAL A 103 11.54 -13.00 3.53
C VAL A 103 11.69 -12.39 4.92
N LYS A 104 11.46 -13.18 5.98
CA LYS A 104 11.48 -12.71 7.39
C LYS A 104 12.83 -12.11 7.81
N SER A 105 13.92 -12.59 7.21
CA SER A 105 15.27 -12.06 7.31
C SER A 105 15.73 -11.66 5.90
N SER A 106 15.35 -10.47 5.48
CA SER A 106 15.61 -9.99 4.12
C SER A 106 17.09 -9.65 3.91
N PRO A 107 17.73 -10.10 2.81
CA PRO A 107 18.99 -9.53 2.33
C PRO A 107 18.81 -8.20 1.57
N TYR A 108 17.58 -7.75 1.29
CA TYR A 108 17.34 -6.46 0.65
C TYR A 108 17.89 -5.34 1.55
N THR A 109 18.96 -4.72 1.08
CA THR A 109 19.53 -3.54 1.69
C THR A 109 18.53 -2.40 1.51
N ALA A 110 18.20 -1.71 2.60
CA ALA A 110 17.48 -0.45 2.56
C ALA A 110 17.93 0.38 1.36
N VAL A 111 17.01 0.78 0.49
CA VAL A 111 17.37 1.58 -0.68
C VAL A 111 17.81 2.95 -0.17
N ILE A 112 19.12 3.20 -0.21
CA ILE A 112 19.70 4.52 0.01
C ILE A 112 19.84 5.17 -1.36
N VAL A 113 18.98 6.15 -1.64
CA VAL A 113 19.11 6.94 -2.86
C VAL A 113 19.91 8.19 -2.56
N ASN A 114 21.11 8.27 -3.16
CA ASN A 114 21.86 9.51 -3.23
C ASN A 114 21.20 10.42 -4.27
N LEU A 115 20.60 11.51 -3.81
CA LEU A 115 19.90 12.45 -4.68
C LEU A 115 20.86 13.46 -5.32
N PRO A 116 20.67 13.82 -6.61
CA PRO A 116 21.37 14.96 -7.20
C PRO A 116 21.03 16.23 -6.42
N THR A 117 22.03 17.03 -6.09
CA THR A 117 21.84 18.28 -5.35
C THR A 117 21.12 19.31 -6.23
N ALA A 118 20.13 20.03 -5.68
CA ALA A 118 19.83 21.35 -6.20
C ALA A 118 21.08 22.23 -6.02
N LYS A 119 21.58 22.86 -7.10
CA LYS A 119 22.78 23.71 -7.04
C LYS A 119 22.52 24.85 -6.04
N PRO A 120 23.35 25.02 -4.99
CA PRO A 120 23.21 26.15 -4.08
C PRO A 120 23.78 27.41 -4.73
N GLN A 121 22.92 28.37 -5.08
CA GLN A 121 23.32 29.77 -5.09
C GLN A 121 23.34 30.23 -3.63
N GLY A 122 24.51 30.16 -2.98
CA GLY A 122 24.72 30.76 -1.66
C GLY A 122 25.69 29.99 -0.76
N LYS A 123 26.76 30.66 -0.33
CA LYS A 123 27.73 30.16 0.64
C LYS A 123 27.09 30.06 2.04
N LYS A 124 26.65 28.86 2.44
CA LYS A 124 26.73 28.28 3.81
C LYS A 124 25.92 26.98 3.89
N GLY A 125 26.58 25.88 4.28
CA GLY A 125 25.95 24.64 4.75
C GLY A 125 25.39 23.71 3.67
N LYS A 126 26.16 22.68 3.27
CA LYS A 126 25.64 21.56 2.47
C LYS A 126 24.68 20.73 3.32
N LEU A 127 23.38 20.74 3.02
CA LEU A 127 22.44 19.71 3.48
C LEU A 127 22.46 18.55 2.47
N ARG A 128 23.20 17.48 2.79
CA ARG A 128 22.95 16.16 2.19
C ARG A 128 21.64 15.64 2.82
N THR A 129 20.60 15.42 2.03
CA THR A 129 19.41 14.70 2.49
C THR A 129 19.40 13.33 1.84
N GLU A 130 20.21 12.41 2.38
CA GLU A 130 20.05 10.99 2.07
C GLU A 130 18.65 10.56 2.55
N ILE A 131 17.83 10.03 1.63
CA ILE A 131 16.57 9.41 2.01
C ILE A 131 16.87 7.93 2.26
N SER A 132 16.97 7.57 3.54
CA SER A 132 17.03 6.17 3.96
C SER A 132 15.61 5.66 4.18
N LEU A 133 15.28 4.54 3.52
CA LEU A 133 14.00 3.85 3.65
C LEU A 133 14.16 2.57 4.47
N SER A 134 13.10 2.15 5.15
CA SER A 134 13.07 0.79 5.68
C SER A 134 13.01 -0.25 4.55
N ASN A 135 13.32 -1.51 4.85
CA ASN A 135 13.20 -2.60 3.87
C ASN A 135 11.78 -2.70 3.32
N THR A 136 10.76 -2.57 4.18
CA THR A 136 9.35 -2.57 3.79
C THR A 136 9.01 -1.42 2.84
N GLN A 137 9.48 -0.20 3.12
CA GLN A 137 9.25 0.95 2.23
C GLN A 137 9.97 0.80 0.89
N SER A 138 11.17 0.21 0.91
CA SER A 138 11.99 -0.02 -0.26
C SER A 138 11.32 -0.96 -1.28
N VAL A 139 10.43 -1.85 -0.83
CA VAL A 139 9.63 -2.74 -1.70
C VAL A 139 8.81 -1.94 -2.69
N VAL A 140 8.16 -0.84 -2.26
CA VAL A 140 7.32 0.00 -3.13
C VAL A 140 8.15 0.56 -4.29
N VAL A 141 9.33 1.10 -3.99
CA VAL A 141 10.23 1.66 -5.01
C VAL A 141 10.70 0.58 -5.98
N HIS A 142 11.05 -0.61 -5.48
CA HIS A 142 11.48 -1.74 -6.32
C HIS A 142 10.37 -2.21 -7.26
N LEU A 143 9.16 -2.38 -6.75
CA LEU A 143 8.02 -2.84 -7.55
C LEU A 143 7.69 -1.85 -8.67
N VAL A 144 7.60 -0.55 -8.35
CA VAL A 144 7.25 0.49 -9.33
C VAL A 144 8.34 0.65 -10.39
N LYS A 145 9.63 0.59 -10.01
CA LYS A 145 10.75 0.70 -10.97
C LYS A 145 10.86 -0.48 -11.94
N ARG A 146 10.23 -1.62 -11.65
CA ARG A 146 10.18 -2.81 -12.54
C ARG A 146 9.04 -2.74 -13.57
N LEU A 147 8.26 -1.67 -13.57
CA LEU A 147 7.21 -1.41 -14.56
C LEU A 147 7.76 -0.62 -15.75
N LEU A 148 6.93 -0.50 -16.79
CA LEU A 148 7.27 0.32 -17.95
C LEU A 148 7.46 1.79 -17.53
N PRO A 149 8.39 2.54 -18.14
CA PRO A 149 8.61 3.94 -17.81
C PRO A 149 7.34 4.79 -18.07
N GLN A 150 6.69 5.23 -17.00
CA GLN A 150 5.50 6.08 -17.03
C GLN A 150 5.35 6.80 -15.69
N THR A 151 4.65 7.94 -15.67
CA THR A 151 4.22 8.59 -14.44
C THR A 151 3.03 7.84 -13.83
N TYR A 152 3.29 7.10 -12.76
CA TYR A 152 2.27 6.42 -11.97
C TYR A 152 1.87 7.22 -10.73
N HIS A 153 0.63 7.02 -10.27
CA HIS A 153 0.11 7.40 -8.96
C HIS A 153 -0.04 6.13 -8.13
N VAL A 154 0.85 5.97 -7.15
CA VAL A 154 0.94 4.79 -6.30
C VAL A 154 0.12 4.97 -5.03
N PHE A 155 -0.79 4.04 -4.78
CA PHE A 155 -1.59 3.93 -3.57
C PHE A 155 -0.98 2.88 -2.65
N THR A 156 -0.83 3.22 -1.38
CA THR A 156 -0.27 2.31 -0.38
C THR A 156 -1.04 2.36 0.93
N ASP A 157 -1.07 1.23 1.61
CA ASP A 157 -1.60 1.15 2.97
C ASP A 157 -0.66 1.85 3.97
N ASN A 158 -1.02 1.74 5.25
CA ASN A 158 -0.28 2.37 6.33
C ASN A 158 0.99 1.60 6.75
N LEU A 159 1.22 0.39 6.26
CA LEU A 159 2.44 -0.38 6.46
C LEU A 159 3.61 0.23 5.66
N PHE A 160 3.34 0.69 4.44
CA PHE A 160 4.36 1.30 3.58
C PHE A 160 4.48 2.81 3.75
N SER A 161 3.36 3.49 4.01
CA SER A 161 3.29 4.96 3.91
C SER A 161 4.22 5.70 4.87
N SER A 162 5.05 6.59 4.34
CA SER A 162 5.83 7.57 5.10
C SER A 162 6.15 8.81 4.27
N PRO A 163 6.40 9.97 4.91
CA PRO A 163 6.83 11.16 4.18
C PRO A 163 8.15 10.94 3.42
N GLN A 164 9.07 10.15 3.96
CA GLN A 164 10.35 9.83 3.33
C GLN A 164 10.16 9.07 2.02
N LEU A 165 9.35 8.00 2.04
CA LEU A 165 9.03 7.21 0.85
C LEU A 165 8.36 8.08 -0.21
N PHE A 166 7.40 8.92 0.20
CA PHE A 166 6.59 9.70 -0.74
C PHE A 166 7.41 10.81 -1.39
N ARG A 167 8.32 11.44 -0.64
CA ARG A 167 9.31 12.36 -1.19
C ARG A 167 10.18 11.68 -2.25
N LEU A 168 10.68 10.47 -1.96
CA LEU A 168 11.50 9.74 -2.92
C LEU A 168 10.70 9.37 -4.18
N LEU A 169 9.46 8.89 -4.04
CA LEU A 169 8.59 8.58 -5.17
C LEU A 169 8.36 9.82 -6.04
N GLN A 170 8.09 10.99 -5.44
CA GLN A 170 7.92 12.25 -6.16
C GLN A 170 9.19 12.65 -6.93
N GLN A 171 10.37 12.49 -6.32
CA GLN A 171 11.66 12.76 -6.98
C GLN A 171 11.96 11.80 -8.13
N LEU A 172 11.44 10.57 -8.07
CA LEU A 172 11.50 9.59 -9.14
C LEU A 172 10.43 9.81 -10.22
N GLY A 173 9.58 10.84 -10.09
CA GLY A 173 8.53 11.17 -11.05
C GLY A 173 7.21 10.43 -10.82
N PHE A 174 6.99 9.86 -9.63
CA PHE A 174 5.77 9.15 -9.26
C PHE A 174 4.94 9.94 -8.23
N GLY A 175 3.62 9.98 -8.44
CA GLY A 175 2.66 10.42 -7.42
C GLY A 175 2.46 9.33 -6.36
N ALA A 176 2.17 9.72 -5.12
CA ALA A 176 1.89 8.78 -4.04
C ALA A 176 0.75 9.27 -3.15
N THR A 177 -0.11 8.36 -2.70
CA THR A 177 -1.16 8.62 -1.72
C THR A 177 -1.35 7.41 -0.83
N GLY A 178 -1.40 7.63 0.48
CA GLY A 178 -1.49 6.52 1.42
C GLY A 178 -2.08 6.92 2.75
N THR A 179 -2.57 5.94 3.50
CA THR A 179 -3.01 6.17 4.88
C THR A 179 -1.81 6.18 5.82
N ALA A 180 -1.85 7.01 6.87
CA ALA A 180 -0.70 7.18 7.75
C ALA A 180 -0.81 6.42 9.08
N ARG A 181 0.31 5.83 9.53
CA ARG A 181 0.52 5.45 10.92
C ARG A 181 1.12 6.61 11.71
N LEU A 182 0.71 6.74 12.97
CA LEU A 182 1.20 7.78 13.89
C LEU A 182 2.74 7.75 14.01
N ASN A 183 3.35 6.58 14.07
CA ASN A 183 4.78 6.45 14.40
C ASN A 183 5.74 6.62 13.20
N TYR A 184 5.24 6.89 11.99
CA TYR A 184 6.07 6.89 10.77
C TYR A 184 6.17 8.30 10.14
N GLY A 185 6.86 9.21 10.83
CA GLY A 185 7.19 10.54 10.30
C GLY A 185 6.03 11.55 10.29
N ILE A 186 4.90 11.22 10.90
CA ILE A 186 3.74 12.12 11.04
C ILE A 186 4.02 13.23 12.06
N ASN A 187 3.57 14.44 11.73
CA ASN A 187 3.72 15.64 12.57
C ASN A 187 3.03 15.43 13.93
N THR A 188 3.65 15.89 15.01
CA THR A 188 3.11 15.81 16.37
C THR A 188 1.69 16.37 16.48
N GLU A 189 1.39 17.43 15.75
CA GLU A 189 0.05 18.02 15.71
C GLU A 189 -0.96 17.10 15.02
N MET A 190 -0.58 16.44 13.92
CA MET A 190 -1.43 15.42 13.29
C MET A 190 -1.69 14.23 14.19
N LYS A 191 -0.70 13.84 15.01
CA LYS A 191 -0.88 12.80 16.02
C LYS A 191 -1.93 13.22 17.05
N ARG A 192 -1.78 14.43 17.60
CA ARG A 192 -2.71 15.01 18.56
C ARG A 192 -4.13 15.10 18.00
N ILE A 193 -4.29 15.52 16.73
CA ILE A 193 -5.58 15.60 16.06
C ILE A 193 -6.22 14.21 15.94
N LYS A 194 -5.45 13.19 15.53
CA LYS A 194 -5.94 11.80 15.40
C LYS A 194 -6.37 11.18 16.73
N GLU A 195 -5.65 11.47 17.81
CA GLU A 195 -5.92 10.94 19.15
C GLU A 195 -7.10 11.65 19.82
N THR A 196 -7.15 12.98 19.73
CA THR A 196 -8.15 13.79 20.44
C THR A 196 -9.42 14.05 19.64
N GLY A 197 -9.34 13.95 18.31
CA GLY A 197 -10.41 14.38 17.41
C GLY A 197 -10.63 15.90 17.40
N LYS A 198 -9.66 16.69 17.85
CA LYS A 198 -9.75 18.14 17.99
C LYS A 198 -8.73 18.86 17.11
N ALA A 199 -9.10 20.04 16.63
CA ALA A 199 -8.24 20.96 15.90
C ALA A 199 -7.17 21.59 16.82
N PRO A 200 -6.13 22.26 16.27
CA PRO A 200 -5.08 22.98 17.02
C PRO A 200 -5.59 23.89 18.13
N ASP A 201 -6.73 24.55 17.91
CA ASP A 201 -7.39 25.46 18.87
C ASP A 201 -8.20 24.73 19.97
N GLY A 202 -8.23 23.39 19.96
CA GLY A 202 -8.96 22.57 20.92
C GLY A 202 -10.43 22.32 20.55
N THR A 203 -10.92 22.86 19.43
CA THR A 203 -12.30 22.63 18.98
C THR A 203 -12.48 21.21 18.43
N PRO A 204 -13.57 20.50 18.74
CA PRO A 204 -13.85 19.19 18.16
C PRO A 204 -14.07 19.26 16.65
N LEU A 205 -13.42 18.37 15.90
CA LEU A 205 -13.59 18.27 14.45
C LEU A 205 -15.01 17.82 14.10
N ARG A 206 -15.63 18.53 13.16
CA ARG A 206 -16.95 18.22 12.61
C ARG A 206 -16.84 17.14 11.54
N TYR A 207 -17.94 16.43 11.32
CA TYR A 207 -18.02 15.48 10.21
C TYR A 207 -17.67 16.15 8.87
N ASN A 208 -16.83 15.48 8.10
CA ASN A 208 -16.30 15.90 6.81
C ASN A 208 -15.31 17.09 6.84
N GLU A 209 -14.88 17.51 8.02
CA GLU A 209 -13.85 18.53 8.21
C GLU A 209 -12.46 17.97 7.87
N VAL A 210 -11.59 18.85 7.38
CA VAL A 210 -10.24 18.52 6.92
C VAL A 210 -9.23 19.50 7.53
N ILE A 211 -8.16 18.96 8.11
CA ILE A 211 -6.97 19.73 8.49
C ILE A 211 -5.81 19.32 7.61
N LEU A 212 -5.05 20.31 7.17
CA LEU A 212 -3.90 20.15 6.29
C LEU A 212 -2.65 20.66 6.99
N ILE A 213 -1.60 19.83 7.03
CA ILE A 213 -0.28 20.24 7.53
C ILE A 213 0.76 19.80 6.50
N PRO A 214 1.26 20.73 5.67
CA PRO A 214 2.40 20.46 4.79
C PRO A 214 3.65 20.09 5.59
N MET A 215 4.49 19.21 5.05
CA MET A 215 5.84 19.01 5.57
C MET A 215 6.69 20.28 5.38
N PRO A 216 7.76 20.49 6.17
CA PRO A 216 8.60 21.70 6.07
C PRO A 216 9.14 22.00 4.66
N ASP A 217 9.38 20.97 3.87
CA ASP A 217 9.85 21.06 2.48
C ASP A 217 8.74 21.32 1.45
N LYS A 218 7.47 21.32 1.87
CA LYS A 218 6.26 21.49 1.06
C LYS A 218 6.12 20.48 -0.10
N GLN A 219 6.88 19.38 -0.08
CA GLN A 219 6.82 18.32 -1.11
C GLN A 219 5.73 17.30 -0.82
N VAL A 220 5.45 17.08 0.46
CA VAL A 220 4.49 16.10 0.95
C VAL A 220 3.49 16.81 1.87
N ILE A 221 2.20 16.51 1.73
CA ILE A 221 1.14 17.01 2.60
C ILE A 221 0.59 15.91 3.49
N GLN A 222 0.34 16.25 4.75
CA GLN A 222 -0.43 15.42 5.68
C GLN A 222 -1.85 15.96 5.76
N ILE A 223 -2.82 15.07 5.70
CA ILE A 223 -4.24 15.40 5.64
C ILE A 223 -4.95 14.61 6.73
N ALA A 224 -5.58 15.31 7.67
CA ALA A 224 -6.52 14.72 8.62
C ALA A 224 -7.94 14.96 8.14
N TRP A 225 -8.72 13.90 7.96
CA TRP A 225 -10.12 13.99 7.58
C TRP A 225 -11.00 13.35 8.64
N LYS A 226 -11.98 14.08 9.16
CA LYS A 226 -12.95 13.58 10.12
C LYS A 226 -14.13 12.92 9.40
N ASP A 227 -14.15 11.59 9.39
CA ASP A 227 -15.34 10.80 9.03
C ASP A 227 -16.01 10.31 10.33
N SER A 228 -16.33 9.01 10.45
CA SER A 228 -16.73 8.40 11.73
C SER A 228 -15.64 8.53 12.79
N SER A 229 -14.38 8.44 12.36
CA SER A 229 -13.17 8.73 13.11
C SER A 229 -12.26 9.61 12.28
N VAL A 230 -11.24 10.21 12.89
CA VAL A 230 -10.20 10.92 12.13
C VAL A 230 -9.39 9.90 11.34
N VAL A 231 -9.25 10.11 10.04
CA VAL A 231 -8.38 9.33 9.14
C VAL A 231 -7.21 10.23 8.74
N LEU A 232 -6.00 9.69 8.76
CA LEU A 232 -4.81 10.42 8.32
C LEU A 232 -4.37 9.89 6.96
N PHE A 233 -4.10 10.81 6.05
CA PHE A 233 -3.48 10.55 4.76
C PHE A 233 -2.16 11.30 4.64
N ILE A 234 -1.27 10.76 3.82
CA ILE A 234 -0.11 11.44 3.27
C ILE A 234 -0.31 11.47 1.75
N SER A 235 0.08 12.54 1.09
CA SER A 235 -0.05 12.67 -0.37
C SER A 235 1.02 13.58 -0.96
N THR A 236 1.43 13.27 -2.20
CA THR A 236 2.23 14.16 -3.07
C THR A 236 1.44 14.68 -4.27
N VAL A 237 0.19 14.23 -4.44
CA VAL A 237 -0.67 14.54 -5.59
C VAL A 237 -1.78 15.51 -5.19
N HIS A 238 -2.55 15.14 -4.18
CA HIS A 238 -3.64 15.96 -3.65
C HIS A 238 -3.13 17.03 -2.71
N SER A 239 -3.69 18.24 -2.81
CA SER A 239 -3.48 19.30 -1.83
C SER A 239 -4.41 19.16 -0.63
N GLY A 240 -5.53 18.45 -0.78
CA GLY A 240 -6.56 18.33 0.26
C GLY A 240 -7.32 19.64 0.50
N ALA A 241 -7.17 20.62 -0.39
CA ALA A 241 -7.80 21.93 -0.29
C ALA A 241 -9.33 21.83 -0.16
N PRO A 242 -10.01 22.83 0.45
CA PRO A 242 -11.45 22.78 0.68
C PRO A 242 -12.31 22.50 -0.56
N HIS A 243 -11.83 22.90 -1.74
CA HIS A 243 -12.48 22.72 -3.04
C HIS A 243 -12.20 21.35 -3.70
N GLU A 244 -11.15 20.62 -3.28
CA GLU A 244 -10.86 19.27 -3.74
C GLU A 244 -11.83 18.28 -3.08
N ARG A 245 -13.05 18.25 -3.61
CA ARG A 245 -14.13 17.39 -3.13
C ARG A 245 -14.73 16.56 -4.25
N THR A 246 -15.00 15.29 -3.94
CA THR A 246 -15.64 14.35 -4.86
C THR A 246 -16.95 13.86 -4.25
N LEU A 247 -18.03 13.92 -5.02
CA LEU A 247 -19.35 13.46 -4.58
C LEU A 247 -19.35 11.92 -4.47
N LYS A 248 -19.60 11.39 -3.26
CA LYS A 248 -19.67 9.95 -3.01
C LYS A 248 -20.91 9.58 -2.20
N LYS A 249 -21.46 8.39 -2.46
CA LYS A 249 -22.52 7.82 -1.63
C LYS A 249 -21.92 7.40 -0.29
N ARG A 250 -22.39 8.02 0.80
CA ARG A 250 -21.95 7.72 2.17
C ARG A 250 -23.10 7.10 2.95
N LYS A 251 -22.80 6.08 3.75
CA LYS A 251 -23.71 5.53 4.75
C LYS A 251 -23.62 6.37 6.02
N LEU A 252 -24.74 6.52 6.73
CA LEU A 252 -24.74 7.14 8.04
C LEU A 252 -23.79 6.37 8.97
N PRO A 253 -22.79 7.03 9.60
CA PRO A 253 -21.87 6.35 10.50
C PRO A 253 -22.59 5.59 11.63
N ALA A 254 -22.19 4.32 11.83
CA ALA A 254 -22.74 3.47 12.89
C ALA A 254 -22.25 3.90 14.28
N LYS A 255 -20.94 4.21 14.41
CA LYS A 255 -20.37 4.80 15.62
C LYS A 255 -20.67 6.29 15.65
N ARG A 256 -21.58 6.68 16.53
CA ARG A 256 -21.94 8.07 16.80
C ARG A 256 -21.29 8.42 18.12
N GLY A 257 -20.14 9.09 18.09
CA GLY A 257 -19.30 9.32 19.28
C GLY A 257 -20.07 10.01 20.41
N THR A 258 -20.09 11.33 20.42
CA THR A 258 -20.89 12.10 21.39
C THR A 258 -22.36 12.24 20.94
N LYS A 259 -23.27 12.52 21.88
CA LYS A 259 -24.68 12.84 21.56
C LYS A 259 -24.80 14.02 20.59
N ALA A 260 -23.90 15.00 20.72
CA ALA A 260 -23.84 16.15 19.82
C ALA A 260 -23.45 15.75 18.39
N GLU A 261 -22.41 14.91 18.22
CA GLU A 261 -22.03 14.37 16.92
C GLU A 261 -23.16 13.53 16.31
N ALA A 262 -23.85 12.71 17.12
CA ALA A 262 -24.97 11.91 16.67
C ALA A 262 -26.11 12.77 16.08
N GLN A 263 -26.48 13.85 16.77
CA GLN A 263 -27.49 14.79 16.32
C GLN A 263 -27.04 15.55 15.07
N GLN A 264 -25.78 15.98 15.01
CA GLN A 264 -25.22 16.64 13.83
C GLN A 264 -25.27 15.71 12.61
N LEU A 265 -24.88 14.44 12.76
CA LEU A 265 -24.95 13.45 11.70
C LEU A 265 -26.39 13.18 11.24
N GLN A 266 -27.35 13.04 12.17
CA GLN A 266 -28.76 12.88 11.81
C GLN A 266 -29.29 14.07 11.00
N ARG A 267 -28.94 15.29 11.39
CA ARG A 267 -29.27 16.51 10.63
C ARG A 267 -28.60 16.52 9.28
N LEU A 268 -27.30 16.19 9.20
CA LEU A 268 -26.57 16.14 7.94
C LEU A 268 -27.15 15.11 6.96
N PHE A 269 -27.63 13.97 7.44
CA PHE A 269 -28.20 12.91 6.62
C PHE A 269 -29.72 13.06 6.40
N ASN A 270 -30.36 14.07 6.99
CA ASN A 270 -31.82 14.28 6.97
C ASN A 270 -32.62 13.02 7.37
N GLY A 271 -32.12 12.26 8.36
CA GLY A 271 -32.75 11.00 8.78
C GLY A 271 -32.55 9.80 7.84
N ASN A 272 -31.91 9.98 6.68
CA ASN A 272 -31.65 8.88 5.74
C ASN A 272 -30.47 8.01 6.19
N SER A 273 -30.49 6.73 5.80
CA SER A 273 -29.39 5.79 6.03
C SER A 273 -28.19 6.01 5.10
N PHE A 274 -28.40 6.74 3.99
CA PHE A 274 -27.36 7.13 3.04
C PHE A 274 -27.59 8.54 2.50
N LYS A 275 -26.52 9.21 2.08
CA LYS A 275 -26.57 10.52 1.42
C LYS A 275 -25.38 10.69 0.47
N MET A 276 -25.59 11.44 -0.61
CA MET A 276 -24.48 11.90 -1.47
C MET A 276 -23.79 13.07 -0.77
N ILE A 277 -22.51 12.90 -0.43
CA ILE A 277 -21.73 13.90 0.30
C ILE A 277 -20.44 14.18 -0.47
N PRO A 278 -20.08 15.45 -0.70
CA PRO A 278 -18.78 15.82 -1.25
C PRO A 278 -17.70 15.59 -0.19
N ILE A 279 -16.96 14.49 -0.30
CA ILE A 279 -15.85 14.14 0.60
C ILE A 279 -14.51 14.59 -0.01
N PRO A 280 -13.41 14.68 0.77
CA PRO A 280 -12.10 15.04 0.21
C PRO A 280 -11.73 14.12 -0.95
N THR A 281 -11.27 14.69 -2.07
CA THR A 281 -10.91 13.92 -3.26
C THR A 281 -9.84 12.88 -2.96
N VAL A 282 -8.86 13.20 -2.11
CA VAL A 282 -7.85 12.23 -1.62
C VAL A 282 -8.50 10.98 -1.00
N ALA A 283 -9.54 11.14 -0.19
CA ALA A 283 -10.22 10.03 0.46
C ALA A 283 -11.12 9.28 -0.53
N ALA A 284 -11.75 9.99 -1.47
CA ALA A 284 -12.54 9.37 -2.52
C ALA A 284 -11.67 8.48 -3.42
N GLN A 285 -10.57 9.03 -3.94
CA GLN A 285 -9.67 8.31 -4.83
C GLN A 285 -8.96 7.17 -4.10
N TYR A 286 -8.48 7.39 -2.87
CA TYR A 286 -7.89 6.30 -2.08
C TYR A 286 -8.86 5.12 -1.92
N ASN A 287 -10.13 5.36 -1.62
CA ASN A 287 -11.12 4.28 -1.48
C ASN A 287 -11.43 3.56 -2.80
N ASP A 288 -11.29 4.24 -3.94
CA ASP A 288 -11.54 3.64 -5.26
C ASP A 288 -10.38 2.73 -5.70
N GLU A 289 -9.15 3.13 -5.37
CA GLU A 289 -7.90 2.56 -5.90
C GLU A 289 -7.21 1.56 -4.95
N MET A 290 -7.29 1.75 -3.62
CA MET A 290 -6.52 0.95 -2.66
C MET A 290 -6.85 -0.56 -2.67
N ASN A 291 -8.01 -0.96 -3.19
CA ASN A 291 -8.45 -2.36 -3.12
C ASN A 291 -8.03 -3.19 -4.35
N HIS A 292 -7.07 -2.74 -5.17
CA HIS A 292 -6.69 -3.49 -6.38
C HIS A 292 -6.08 -4.85 -6.08
N VAL A 293 -5.27 -4.98 -5.02
CA VAL A 293 -4.69 -6.28 -4.63
C VAL A 293 -5.78 -7.18 -4.04
N ASP A 294 -6.61 -6.65 -3.14
CA ASP A 294 -7.76 -7.38 -2.55
C ASP A 294 -8.73 -7.92 -3.62
N ARG A 295 -8.99 -7.15 -4.69
CA ARG A 295 -9.81 -7.63 -5.83
C ARG A 295 -9.20 -8.85 -6.48
N GLY A 296 -7.87 -8.88 -6.64
CA GLY A 296 -7.16 -10.02 -7.21
C GLY A 296 -7.25 -11.25 -6.31
N ASP A 297 -7.07 -11.07 -5.01
CA ASP A 297 -7.24 -12.15 -4.02
C ASP A 297 -8.67 -12.67 -3.98
N GLN A 298 -9.66 -11.78 -4.06
CA GLN A 298 -11.06 -12.17 -4.16
C GLN A 298 -11.34 -13.00 -5.42
N ILE A 299 -10.87 -12.57 -6.59
CA ILE A 299 -11.05 -13.31 -7.86
C ILE A 299 -10.40 -14.69 -7.75
N ARG A 300 -9.17 -14.76 -7.24
CA ARG A 300 -8.46 -16.03 -7.01
C ARG A 300 -9.25 -16.95 -6.10
N SER A 301 -9.86 -16.45 -5.03
CA SER A 301 -10.67 -17.27 -4.12
C SER A 301 -11.87 -17.95 -4.79
N TYR A 302 -12.42 -17.38 -5.87
CA TYR A 302 -13.54 -17.97 -6.61
C TYR A 302 -13.11 -18.98 -7.67
N THR A 303 -11.87 -18.89 -8.16
CA THR A 303 -11.38 -19.67 -9.31
C THR A 303 -10.28 -20.67 -8.96
N THR A 304 -9.84 -20.73 -7.71
CA THR A 304 -8.76 -21.63 -7.28
C THR A 304 -9.31 -23.00 -6.90
N TYR A 305 -8.69 -24.05 -7.43
CA TYR A 305 -8.84 -25.42 -6.95
C TYR A 305 -7.70 -25.70 -5.98
N GLU A 306 -8.00 -25.76 -4.67
CA GLU A 306 -7.04 -26.24 -3.68
C GLU A 306 -7.05 -27.78 -3.70
N HIS A 307 -5.88 -28.39 -3.91
CA HIS A 307 -5.67 -29.83 -3.92
C HIS A 307 -4.83 -30.27 -2.72
#